data_AF-A0A516GVY6-F1
#
_entry.id   AF-A0A516GVY6-F1
#
_cell.length_a   1.000
_cell.length_b   1.000
_cell.length_c   1.000
_cell.angle_alpha   90.00
_cell.angle_beta   90.00
_cell.angle_gamma   90.00
#
_symmetry.space_group_name_H-M   'P 1'
#
loop_
_entity.id
_entity.type
_entity.pdbx_description
1 polymer ?
#
loop_
_entity_poly.entity_id
_entity_poly.type
_entity_poly.pdbx_seq_one_letter_code
_entity_poly.pdbx_strand_id
1 'polypeptide(L)'
;MKTNIDAMLTAKKRCNTFAQIEGRRPRILLTNIHQDASDRDVNFKASALANTGFDVDLSPTSTSAKVISKQAIENDNHAIYIISHTNLTLDLLIQIMDCLAIYNRKDILLVVDNDHKTHYNLLSTYKSFYALDSKTGFYDTIVQILNILLQRTS
;
A
#
# COMPACT_ATOMS: atom_id res chain seq x y z
N MET A 1 -13.21 21.94 -0.77
CA MET A 1 -12.66 20.83 0.03
C MET A 1 -13.31 19.57 -0.50
N LYS A 2 -12.57 18.62 -1.08
CA LYS A 2 -13.18 17.34 -1.51
C LYS A 2 -13.70 16.63 -0.27
N THR A 3 -14.93 16.15 -0.31
CA THR A 3 -15.46 15.36 0.80
C THR A 3 -14.85 13.96 0.77
N ASN A 4 -14.88 13.27 1.91
CA ASN A 4 -14.42 11.88 2.01
C ASN A 4 -15.14 10.96 1.01
N ILE A 5 -16.41 11.26 0.70
CA ILE A 5 -17.23 10.55 -0.28
C ILE A 5 -16.69 10.75 -1.70
N ASP A 6 -16.30 11.98 -2.07
CA ASP A 6 -15.75 12.28 -3.39
C ASP A 6 -14.45 11.51 -3.66
N ALA A 7 -13.58 11.43 -2.65
CA ALA A 7 -12.33 10.68 -2.73
C ALA A 7 -12.60 9.18 -2.90
N MET A 8 -13.54 8.62 -2.12
CA MET A 8 -13.95 7.21 -2.25
C MET A 8 -14.53 6.90 -3.65
N LEU A 9 -15.43 7.74 -4.17
CA LEU A 9 -15.99 7.57 -5.51
C LEU A 9 -14.92 7.68 -6.60
N THR A 10 -13.93 8.57 -6.40
CA THR A 10 -12.77 8.69 -7.29
C THR A 10 -11.92 7.43 -7.26
N ALA A 11 -11.63 6.89 -6.07
CA ALA A 11 -10.89 5.63 -5.91
C ALA A 11 -11.59 4.50 -6.65
N LYS A 12 -12.91 4.35 -6.48
CA LYS A 12 -13.69 3.31 -7.16
C LYS A 12 -13.62 3.42 -8.68
N LYS A 13 -13.72 4.63 -9.24
CA LYS A 13 -13.56 4.87 -10.68
C LYS A 13 -12.17 4.48 -11.17
N ARG A 14 -11.12 4.78 -10.40
CA ARG A 14 -9.74 4.45 -10.74
C ARG A 14 -9.45 2.95 -10.64
N CYS A 15 -10.00 2.23 -9.66
CA CYS A 15 -9.94 0.78 -9.61
C CYS A 15 -10.55 0.14 -10.86
N ASN A 16 -11.72 0.62 -11.30
CA ASN A 16 -12.35 0.13 -12.53
C ASN A 16 -11.49 0.42 -13.76
N THR A 17 -10.90 1.61 -13.82
CA THR A 17 -9.98 1.99 -14.92
C THR A 17 -8.77 1.06 -14.94
N PHE A 18 -8.16 0.82 -13.77
CA PHE A 18 -7.04 -0.11 -13.62
C PHE A 18 -7.42 -1.51 -14.12
N ALA A 19 -8.58 -2.01 -13.71
CA ALA A 19 -9.06 -3.33 -14.15
C ALA A 19 -9.32 -3.43 -15.65
N GLN A 20 -9.73 -2.34 -16.31
CA GLN A 20 -9.89 -2.32 -17.76
C GLN A 20 -8.56 -2.36 -18.50
N ILE A 21 -7.50 -1.76 -17.94
CA ILE A 21 -6.18 -1.70 -18.59
C ILE A 21 -5.37 -2.97 -18.29
N GLU A 22 -5.31 -3.40 -17.03
CA GLU A 22 -4.54 -4.57 -16.57
C GLU A 22 -5.29 -5.90 -16.75
N GLY A 23 -6.58 -5.86 -17.08
CA GLY A 23 -7.43 -7.05 -17.19
C GLY A 23 -7.82 -7.69 -15.86
N ARG A 24 -7.38 -7.13 -14.73
CA ARG A 24 -7.72 -7.58 -13.37
C ARG A 24 -7.74 -6.44 -12.36
N ARG A 25 -8.41 -6.64 -11.23
CA ARG A 25 -8.45 -5.65 -10.14
C ARG A 25 -7.06 -5.39 -9.57
N PRO A 26 -6.81 -4.17 -9.04
CA PRO A 26 -5.60 -3.93 -8.28
C PRO A 26 -5.64 -4.79 -7.01
N ARG A 27 -4.51 -5.42 -6.71
CA ARG A 27 -4.34 -6.36 -5.59
C ARG A 27 -3.33 -5.78 -4.60
N ILE A 28 -3.67 -5.78 -3.31
CA ILE A 28 -2.88 -5.15 -2.26
C ILE A 28 -2.73 -6.06 -1.04
N LEU A 29 -1.49 -6.21 -0.57
CA LEU A 29 -1.18 -6.91 0.66
C LEU A 29 -1.22 -5.91 1.82
N LEU A 30 -2.18 -6.05 2.72
CA LEU A 30 -2.27 -5.26 3.94
C LEU A 30 -1.53 -5.98 5.07
N THR A 31 -0.55 -5.31 5.68
CA THR A 31 0.22 -5.86 6.79
C THR A 31 0.23 -4.92 7.99
N ASN A 32 -0.03 -5.47 9.16
CA ASN A 32 0.10 -4.77 10.44
C ASN A 32 1.43 -5.19 11.07
N ILE A 33 2.38 -4.27 11.14
CA ILE A 33 3.71 -4.54 11.69
C ILE A 33 3.62 -4.40 13.21
N HIS A 34 4.28 -5.31 13.95
CA HIS A 34 4.30 -5.33 15.42
C HIS A 34 2.94 -5.37 16.14
N GLN A 35 1.84 -5.62 15.41
CA GLN A 35 0.47 -5.51 15.91
C GLN A 35 0.14 -4.10 16.42
N ASP A 36 0.76 -3.09 15.82
CA ASP A 36 0.61 -1.70 16.25
C ASP A 36 -0.82 -1.20 16.07
N ALA A 37 -1.49 -1.60 14.99
CA ALA A 37 -2.88 -1.25 14.74
C ALA A 37 -3.86 -2.23 15.40
N SER A 38 -5.00 -1.71 15.84
CA SER A 38 -6.06 -2.55 16.38
C SER A 38 -6.70 -3.40 15.28
N ASP A 39 -7.24 -4.57 15.65
CA ASP A 39 -7.98 -5.42 14.69
C ASP A 39 -9.13 -4.64 14.04
N ARG A 40 -9.73 -3.69 14.76
CA ARG A 40 -10.76 -2.80 14.21
C ARG A 40 -10.22 -1.94 13.07
N ASP A 41 -9.04 -1.34 13.23
CA ASP A 41 -8.45 -0.46 12.23
C ASP A 41 -8.00 -1.25 11.00
N VAL A 42 -7.40 -2.43 11.21
CA VAL A 42 -7.01 -3.34 10.12
C VAL A 42 -8.25 -3.77 9.34
N ASN A 43 -9.31 -4.24 10.03
CA ASN A 43 -10.55 -4.67 9.39
C ASN A 43 -11.27 -3.53 8.68
N PHE A 44 -11.25 -2.31 9.24
CA PHE A 44 -11.79 -1.12 8.61
C PHE A 44 -11.05 -0.82 7.30
N LYS A 45 -9.71 -0.75 7.32
CA LYS A 45 -8.90 -0.46 6.13
C LYS A 45 -9.05 -1.54 5.06
N ALA A 46 -9.05 -2.81 5.45
CA ALA A 46 -9.27 -3.93 4.55
C ALA A 46 -10.65 -3.84 3.87
N SER A 47 -11.71 -3.63 4.66
CA SER A 47 -13.07 -3.49 4.14
C SER A 47 -13.21 -2.28 3.22
N ALA A 48 -12.59 -1.16 3.58
CA ALA A 48 -12.64 0.06 2.78
C ALA A 48 -11.87 -0.09 1.45
N LEU A 49 -10.70 -0.73 1.44
CA LEU A 49 -9.98 -1.08 0.21
C LEU A 49 -10.83 -2.00 -0.69
N ALA A 50 -11.40 -3.06 -0.13
CA ALA A 50 -12.28 -3.98 -0.86
C ALA A 50 -13.51 -3.26 -1.44
N ASN A 51 -14.12 -2.36 -0.68
CA ASN A 51 -15.27 -1.55 -1.14
C ASN A 51 -14.93 -0.61 -2.30
N THR A 52 -13.67 -0.16 -2.40
CA THR A 52 -13.20 0.60 -3.57
C THR A 52 -12.91 -0.27 -4.79
N GLY A 53 -12.81 -1.60 -4.63
CA GLY A 53 -12.60 -2.55 -5.72
C GLY A 53 -11.20 -3.16 -5.78
N PHE A 54 -10.40 -3.07 -4.72
CA PHE A 54 -9.17 -3.84 -4.59
C PHE A 54 -9.47 -5.31 -4.24
N ASP A 55 -8.63 -6.21 -4.71
CA ASP A 55 -8.47 -7.54 -4.12
C ASP A 55 -7.47 -7.41 -2.96
N VAL A 56 -7.90 -7.72 -1.74
CA VAL A 56 -7.12 -7.44 -0.52
C VAL A 56 -6.63 -8.74 0.10
N ASP A 57 -5.31 -8.89 0.19
CA ASP A 57 -4.68 -9.94 0.97
C ASP A 57 -4.34 -9.41 2.37
N LEU A 58 -4.63 -10.18 3.41
CA LEU A 58 -4.23 -9.87 4.78
C LEU A 58 -2.99 -10.70 5.14
N SER A 59 -1.89 -10.03 5.47
CA SER A 59 -0.74 -10.70 6.07
C SER A 59 -1.03 -10.97 7.55
N PRO A 60 -0.61 -12.14 8.09
CA PRO A 60 -0.43 -12.29 9.53
C PRO A 60 0.52 -11.21 10.06
N THR A 61 0.35 -10.81 11.32
CA THR A 61 1.31 -9.91 11.98
C THR A 61 2.72 -10.47 11.84
N SER A 62 3.58 -9.74 11.14
CA SER A 62 4.95 -10.17 10.84
C SER A 62 5.86 -8.97 10.82
N THR A 63 7.09 -9.16 11.29
CA THR A 63 8.15 -8.14 11.28
C THR A 63 9.24 -8.48 10.26
N SER A 64 9.07 -9.59 9.53
CA SER A 64 10.09 -10.11 8.62
C SER A 64 9.87 -9.56 7.21
N ALA A 65 10.81 -8.75 6.73
CA ALA A 65 10.84 -8.25 5.36
C ALA A 65 10.70 -9.38 4.33
N LYS A 66 11.38 -10.51 4.55
CA LYS A 66 11.35 -11.67 3.65
C LYS A 66 9.96 -12.28 3.57
N VAL A 67 9.25 -12.42 4.69
CA VAL A 67 7.89 -12.99 4.71
C VAL A 67 6.91 -12.06 3.98
N ILE A 68 6.94 -10.77 4.32
CA ILE A 68 6.06 -9.75 3.71
C ILE A 68 6.28 -9.71 2.19
N SER A 69 7.54 -9.60 1.77
CA SER A 69 7.89 -9.53 0.34
C SER A 69 7.50 -10.81 -0.38
N LYS A 70 7.78 -11.97 0.20
CA LYS A 70 7.45 -13.27 -0.40
C LYS A 70 5.95 -13.42 -0.61
N GLN A 71 5.12 -13.09 0.38
CA GLN A 71 3.66 -13.13 0.22
C GLN A 71 3.16 -12.19 -0.88
N ALA A 72 3.69 -10.97 -0.92
CA ALA A 72 3.33 -10.01 -1.96
C ALA A 72 3.66 -10.55 -3.36
N ILE A 73 4.82 -11.16 -3.53
CA ILE A 73 5.28 -11.75 -4.78
C ILE A 73 4.43 -12.98 -5.15
N GLU A 74 4.23 -13.92 -4.23
CA GLU A 74 3.52 -15.18 -4.48
C GLU A 74 2.06 -14.96 -4.86
N ASN A 75 1.42 -13.96 -4.27
CA ASN A 75 0.03 -13.61 -4.58
C ASN A 75 -0.09 -12.62 -5.75
N ASP A 76 1.02 -12.22 -6.34
CA ASP A 76 1.11 -11.23 -7.42
C ASP A 76 0.38 -9.91 -7.09
N ASN A 77 0.76 -9.36 -5.93
CA ASN A 77 0.28 -8.07 -5.48
C ASN A 77 0.90 -6.92 -6.28
N HIS A 78 0.13 -5.85 -6.44
CA HIS A 78 0.61 -4.61 -7.06
C HIS A 78 1.17 -3.65 -6.00
N ALA A 79 0.73 -3.78 -4.75
CA ALA A 79 1.19 -2.97 -3.64
C ALA A 79 1.24 -3.74 -2.32
N ILE A 80 2.11 -3.30 -1.43
CA ILE A 80 2.15 -3.67 -0.01
C ILE A 80 1.75 -2.43 0.78
N TYR A 81 0.77 -2.54 1.65
CA TYR A 81 0.33 -1.48 2.55
C TYR A 81 0.70 -1.84 3.98
N ILE A 82 1.69 -1.15 4.52
CA ILE A 82 2.14 -1.28 5.90
C ILE A 82 1.35 -0.32 6.77
N ILE A 83 0.64 -0.83 7.77
CA ILE A 83 0.05 -0.05 8.86
C ILE A 83 1.04 -0.05 10.03
N SER A 84 1.37 1.13 10.55
CA SER A 84 2.21 1.28 11.75
C SER A 84 1.86 2.55 12.50
N HIS A 85 1.50 2.43 13.78
CA HIS A 85 1.37 3.58 14.68
C HIS A 85 2.69 3.93 15.39
N THR A 86 3.68 3.04 15.30
CA THR A 86 5.04 3.33 15.76
C THR A 86 5.96 3.66 14.59
N ASN A 87 7.17 4.14 14.91
CA ASN A 87 8.16 4.47 13.90
C ASN A 87 8.72 3.18 13.29
N LEU A 88 8.50 2.97 11.98
CA LEU A 88 9.13 1.87 11.26
C LEU A 88 10.60 2.21 11.02
N THR A 89 11.47 1.23 11.22
CA THR A 89 12.89 1.40 10.93
C THR A 89 13.11 1.52 9.42
N LEU A 90 13.99 2.42 9.03
CA LEU A 90 14.41 2.56 7.64
C LEU A 90 14.95 1.24 7.09
N ASP A 91 15.71 0.51 7.90
CA ASP A 91 16.28 -0.79 7.57
C ASP A 91 15.22 -1.82 7.16
N LEU A 92 14.08 -1.89 7.85
CA LEU A 92 13.01 -2.82 7.48
C LEU A 92 12.44 -2.51 6.09
N LEU A 93 12.20 -1.23 5.81
CA LEU A 93 11.66 -0.78 4.52
C LEU A 93 12.65 -1.05 3.38
N ILE A 94 13.93 -0.75 3.60
CA ILE A 94 15.01 -1.06 2.65
C ILE A 94 15.07 -2.57 2.41
N GLN A 95 15.05 -3.39 3.45
CA GLN A 95 15.09 -4.85 3.32
C GLN A 95 13.90 -5.41 2.54
N ILE A 96 12.70 -4.84 2.69
CA ILE A 96 11.53 -5.21 1.87
C ILE A 96 11.81 -4.88 0.40
N MET A 97 12.28 -3.67 0.12
CA MET A 97 12.59 -3.24 -1.25
C MET A 97 13.71 -4.08 -1.89
N ASP A 98 14.73 -4.45 -1.12
CA ASP A 98 15.81 -5.34 -1.55
C ASP A 98 15.31 -6.75 -1.82
N CYS A 99 14.42 -7.28 -0.96
CA CYS A 99 13.79 -8.58 -1.20
C CYS A 99 12.99 -8.55 -2.50
N LEU A 100 12.16 -7.51 -2.72
CA LEU A 100 11.43 -7.34 -3.98
C LEU A 100 12.38 -7.23 -5.18
N ALA A 101 13.52 -6.55 -5.02
CA ALA A 101 14.55 -6.42 -6.04
C ALA A 101 15.16 -7.75 -6.46
N ILE A 102 15.46 -8.63 -5.49
CA ILE A 102 16.04 -9.95 -5.72
C ILE A 102 15.13 -10.81 -6.61
N TYR A 103 13.80 -10.70 -6.43
CA TYR A 103 12.82 -11.44 -7.23
C TYR A 103 12.36 -10.67 -8.49
N ASN A 104 13.05 -9.60 -8.87
CA ASN A 104 12.70 -8.74 -10.00
C ASN A 104 11.27 -8.18 -9.92
N ARG A 105 10.78 -7.90 -8.70
CA ARG A 105 9.45 -7.36 -8.41
C ARG A 105 9.49 -5.95 -7.83
N LYS A 106 10.41 -5.11 -8.33
CA LYS A 106 10.53 -3.69 -7.96
C LYS A 106 9.31 -2.86 -8.38
N ASP A 107 8.43 -3.41 -9.21
CA ASP A 107 7.15 -2.85 -9.61
C ASP A 107 6.13 -2.81 -8.46
N ILE A 108 6.28 -3.66 -7.45
CA ILE A 108 5.38 -3.67 -6.29
C ILE A 108 5.58 -2.37 -5.50
N LEU A 109 4.50 -1.60 -5.34
CA LEU A 109 4.52 -0.35 -4.60
C LEU A 109 4.51 -0.62 -3.09
N LEU A 110 5.52 -0.14 -2.37
CA LEU A 110 5.54 -0.14 -0.91
C LEU A 110 4.88 1.13 -0.38
N VAL A 111 3.78 0.97 0.34
CA VAL A 111 3.00 2.04 0.96
C VAL A 111 3.17 1.98 2.47
N VAL A 112 3.59 3.09 3.07
CA VAL A 112 3.73 3.22 4.53
C VAL A 112 2.70 4.18 5.06
N ASP A 113 1.79 3.64 5.86
CA ASP A 113 0.80 4.38 6.63
C ASP A 113 1.29 4.58 8.04
N ASN A 114 1.94 5.72 8.25
CA ASN A 114 2.31 6.22 9.57
C ASN A 114 2.32 7.75 9.61
N ASP A 115 2.32 8.30 10.82
CA ASP A 115 2.22 9.75 11.05
C ASP A 115 3.55 10.51 10.88
N HIS A 116 4.64 9.85 10.44
CA HIS A 116 6.00 10.38 10.57
C HIS A 116 6.82 10.41 9.26
N LYS A 117 6.27 11.08 8.24
CA LYS A 117 6.83 11.23 6.90
C LYS A 117 8.31 11.67 6.84
N THR A 118 8.76 12.51 7.77
CA THR A 118 10.12 13.10 7.79
C THR A 118 11.24 12.05 7.85
N HIS A 119 10.95 10.85 8.36
CA HIS A 119 11.94 9.77 8.48
C HIS A 119 12.21 9.03 7.17
N TYR A 120 11.40 9.23 6.12
CA TYR A 120 11.50 8.45 4.86
C TYR A 120 11.88 9.29 3.64
N ASN A 121 12.39 10.51 3.83
CA ASN A 121 12.81 11.37 2.71
C ASN A 121 13.80 10.66 1.77
N LEU A 122 14.71 9.83 2.30
CA LEU A 122 15.65 9.05 1.51
C LEU A 122 14.95 8.04 0.58
N LEU A 123 13.83 7.47 1.03
CA LEU A 123 13.04 6.51 0.26
C LEU A 123 12.10 7.17 -0.75
N SER A 124 11.77 8.45 -0.59
CA SER A 124 10.91 9.19 -1.52
C SER A 124 11.44 9.27 -2.95
N THR A 125 12.75 9.05 -3.14
CA THR A 125 13.40 9.01 -4.45
C THR A 125 13.06 7.74 -5.25
N TYR A 126 12.64 6.68 -4.57
CA TYR A 126 12.26 5.43 -5.21
C TYR A 126 10.82 5.52 -5.70
N LYS A 127 10.64 5.35 -7.02
CA LYS A 127 9.30 5.35 -7.62
C LYS A 127 8.37 4.33 -6.96
N SER A 128 8.92 3.20 -6.49
CA SER A 128 8.23 2.09 -5.82
C SER A 128 7.91 2.32 -4.33
N PHE A 129 8.07 3.54 -3.81
CA PHE A 129 7.76 3.86 -2.42
C PHE A 129 6.78 5.03 -2.30
N TYR A 130 5.85 4.93 -1.37
CA TYR A 130 4.94 6.01 -1.00
C TYR A 130 4.67 6.02 0.51
N ALA A 131 4.92 7.15 1.17
CA ALA A 131 4.57 7.35 2.58
C ALA A 131 3.40 8.32 2.71
N LEU A 132 2.44 7.99 3.57
CA LEU A 132 1.29 8.82 3.85
C LEU A 132 1.69 10.13 4.54
N ASP A 133 0.89 11.16 4.32
CA ASP A 133 0.98 12.42 5.05
C ASP A 133 -0.12 12.45 6.11
N SER A 134 0.17 12.95 7.32
CA SER A 134 -0.86 13.15 8.36
C SER A 134 -1.99 14.08 7.91
N LYS A 135 -1.78 14.85 6.84
CA LYS A 135 -2.78 15.72 6.22
C LYS A 135 -3.62 15.05 5.13
N THR A 136 -3.28 13.82 4.72
CA THR A 136 -3.96 13.11 3.61
C THR A 136 -4.96 12.10 4.17
N GLY A 137 -6.22 12.21 3.75
CA GLY A 137 -7.24 11.24 4.13
C GLY A 137 -6.95 9.83 3.59
N PHE A 138 -7.52 8.82 4.24
CA PHE A 138 -7.35 7.42 3.82
C PHE A 138 -7.80 7.17 2.36
N TYR A 139 -8.94 7.71 1.94
CA TYR A 139 -9.39 7.53 0.56
C TYR A 139 -8.58 8.35 -0.46
N ASP A 140 -8.06 9.52 -0.07
CA ASP A 140 -7.12 10.27 -0.91
C ASP A 140 -5.82 9.49 -1.11
N THR A 141 -5.35 8.80 -0.07
CA THR A 141 -4.23 7.87 -0.18
C THR A 141 -4.53 6.77 -1.19
N ILE A 142 -5.69 6.12 -1.12
CA ILE A 142 -6.07 5.09 -2.10
C ILE A 142 -6.06 5.65 -3.53
N VAL A 143 -6.58 6.87 -3.72
CA VAL A 143 -6.51 7.56 -5.02
C VAL A 143 -5.07 7.72 -5.47
N GLN A 144 -4.13 8.09 -4.58
CA GLN A 144 -2.72 8.23 -4.93
C GLN A 144 -2.04 6.91 -5.26
N ILE A 145 -2.32 5.84 -4.50
CA ILE A 145 -1.87 4.48 -4.83
C ILE A 145 -2.28 4.14 -6.26
N LEU A 146 -3.57 4.30 -6.58
CA LEU A 146 -4.09 4.01 -7.92
C LEU A 146 -3.50 4.90 -9.01
N ASN A 147 -3.22 6.18 -8.73
CA ASN A 147 -2.54 7.06 -9.69
C ASN A 147 -1.15 6.54 -10.03
N ILE A 148 -0.38 6.16 -9.02
CA ILE A 148 0.97 5.63 -9.20
C ILE A 148 0.92 4.32 -9.98
N LEU A 149 -0.01 3.43 -9.66
CA LEU A 149 -0.17 2.16 -10.36
C LEU A 149 -0.55 2.38 -11.83
N LEU A 150 -1.57 3.20 -12.12
CA LEU A 150 -2.02 3.52 -13.48
C LEU A 150 -0.92 4.16 -14.34
N GLN A 151 -0.08 5.01 -13.75
CA GLN A 151 1.07 5.62 -14.44
C GLN A 151 2.15 4.61 -14.86
N ARG A 152 2.18 3.41 -14.27
CA ARG A 152 3.14 2.35 -14.60
C ARG A 152 2.60 1.36 -15.63
N THR A 153 1.27 1.25 -15.71
CA THR A 153 0.58 0.41 -16.70
C THR A 153 0.49 1.07 -18.07
N SER A 154 0.55 2.41 -18.12
CA SER A 154 0.46 3.22 -19.34
C SER A 154 1.81 3.35 -20.04
#